data_AF-A0A0F9M7N0-F1
#
_entry.id   AF-A0A0F9M7N0-F1
#
_cell.length_a   1.000
_cell.length_b   1.000
_cell.length_c   1.000
_cell.angle_alpha   90.00
_cell.angle_beta   90.00
_cell.angle_gamma   90.00
#
_symmetry.space_group_name_H-M   'P 1'
#
loop_
_entity.id
_entity.type
_entity.pdbx_description
1 polymer ?
#
loop_
_entity_poly.entity_id
_entity_poly.type
_entity_poly.pdbx_seq_one_letter_code
_entity_poly.pdbx_strand_id
1 'polypeptide(L)'
;MLFVTGQIAIWSGAIVDIPAGWLLCDGTLGTPNLRDRFVQGAGDSFVPDATGGANSHVHTFTSNGHSHTLSFVGPKVIDAPGAFGAGDTTTNPDTGTVDSDANIPPFHALAFIMKD
;
A
#
# COMPACT_ATOMS: atom_id res chain seq x y z
N MET A 1 -25.93 -23.16 -24.16
CA MET A 1 -24.73 -23.11 -23.31
C MET A 1 -24.83 -21.85 -22.46
N LEU A 2 -24.71 -21.96 -21.13
CA LEU A 2 -25.04 -20.87 -20.17
C LEU A 2 -23.92 -19.83 -20.02
N PHE A 3 -22.69 -20.17 -20.42
CA PHE A 3 -21.52 -19.30 -20.36
C PHE A 3 -21.00 -18.98 -21.76
N VAL A 4 -20.53 -17.76 -21.96
CA VAL A 4 -19.90 -17.27 -23.19
C VAL A 4 -18.39 -17.16 -22.99
N THR A 5 -17.61 -17.36 -24.04
CA THR A 5 -16.16 -17.19 -24.03
C THR A 5 -15.79 -15.81 -23.48
N GLY A 6 -14.78 -15.76 -22.61
CA GLY A 6 -14.35 -14.55 -21.91
C GLY A 6 -15.09 -14.26 -20.61
N GLN A 7 -16.15 -15.00 -20.26
CA GLN A 7 -16.77 -14.87 -18.93
C GLN A 7 -15.80 -15.34 -17.84
N ILE A 8 -15.68 -14.55 -16.78
CA ILE A 8 -14.84 -14.85 -15.61
C ILE A 8 -15.72 -15.33 -14.46
N ALA A 9 -15.32 -16.41 -13.82
CA ALA A 9 -15.96 -16.98 -12.64
C ALA A 9 -14.96 -17.17 -11.51
N ILE A 10 -15.47 -17.20 -10.28
CA ILE A 10 -14.69 -17.54 -9.09
C ILE A 10 -14.72 -19.06 -8.92
N TRP A 11 -13.54 -19.65 -8.68
CA TRP A 11 -13.32 -21.09 -8.54
C TRP A 11 -12.70 -21.40 -7.18
N SER A 12 -13.35 -22.31 -6.43
CA SER A 12 -12.91 -22.74 -5.10
C SER A 12 -12.11 -24.05 -5.09
N GLY A 13 -12.04 -24.77 -6.20
CA GLY A 13 -11.25 -26.00 -6.31
C GLY A 13 -9.77 -25.73 -6.52
N ALA A 14 -8.98 -26.80 -6.62
CA ALA A 14 -7.55 -26.69 -6.92
C ALA A 14 -7.33 -26.16 -8.35
N ILE A 15 -6.23 -25.42 -8.56
CA ILE A 15 -5.85 -24.91 -9.89
C ILE A 15 -5.60 -26.06 -10.87
N VAL A 16 -5.08 -27.19 -10.39
CA VAL A 16 -4.84 -28.39 -11.21
C VAL A 16 -6.13 -29.10 -11.66
N ASP A 17 -7.24 -28.81 -11.00
CA ASP A 17 -8.56 -29.43 -11.25
C ASP A 17 -9.51 -28.48 -12.00
N ILE A 18 -8.99 -27.40 -12.60
CA ILE A 18 -9.81 -26.48 -13.41
C ILE A 18 -10.48 -27.30 -14.55
N PRO A 19 -11.82 -27.25 -14.69
CA PRO A 19 -12.52 -28.04 -15.67
C PRO A 19 -12.11 -27.70 -17.11
N ALA A 20 -12.11 -28.70 -17.99
CA ALA A 20 -11.97 -28.48 -19.42
C ALA A 20 -12.99 -27.44 -19.92
N GLY A 21 -12.54 -26.53 -20.78
CA GLY A 21 -13.33 -25.39 -21.21
C GLY A 21 -13.09 -24.11 -20.39
N TRP A 22 -12.24 -24.16 -19.37
CA TRP A 22 -11.89 -23.01 -18.54
C TRP A 22 -10.37 -22.89 -18.42
N LEU A 23 -9.90 -21.66 -18.27
CA LEU A 23 -8.49 -21.31 -18.15
C LEU A 23 -8.29 -20.51 -16.86
N LEU A 24 -7.13 -20.66 -16.22
CA LEU A 24 -6.76 -19.78 -15.11
C LEU A 24 -6.54 -18.36 -15.64
N CYS A 25 -7.05 -17.34 -14.94
CA CYS A 25 -6.77 -15.94 -15.25
C CYS A 25 -5.35 -15.56 -14.82
N ASP A 26 -4.34 -16.02 -15.58
CA ASP A 26 -2.92 -15.86 -15.26
C ASP A 26 -2.12 -14.98 -16.24
N GLY A 27 -2.78 -14.47 -17.29
CA GLY A 27 -2.16 -13.68 -18.35
C GLY A 27 -1.74 -14.51 -19.56
N THR A 28 -1.94 -15.83 -19.54
CA THR A 28 -1.66 -16.71 -20.66
C THR A 28 -2.91 -16.98 -21.47
N LEU A 29 -2.74 -17.43 -22.72
CA LEU A 29 -3.85 -17.85 -23.60
C LEU A 29 -4.95 -16.79 -23.78
N GLY A 30 -4.60 -15.51 -23.69
CA GLY A 30 -5.54 -14.39 -23.84
C GLY A 30 -6.39 -14.09 -22.60
N THR A 31 -6.13 -14.75 -21.47
CA THR A 31 -6.76 -14.42 -20.19
C THR A 31 -6.15 -13.16 -19.57
N PRO A 32 -6.90 -12.38 -18.78
CA PRO A 32 -6.31 -11.36 -17.92
C PRO A 32 -5.52 -12.01 -16.76
N ASN A 33 -4.51 -11.33 -16.23
CA ASN A 33 -3.77 -11.82 -15.06
C ASN A 33 -4.38 -11.29 -13.75
N LEU A 34 -5.23 -12.09 -13.12
CA LEU A 34 -5.97 -11.75 -11.90
C LEU A 34 -5.41 -12.44 -10.63
N ARG A 35 -4.25 -13.11 -10.73
CA ARG A 35 -3.59 -13.72 -9.57
C ARG A 35 -3.15 -12.65 -8.58
N ASP A 36 -3.45 -12.87 -7.29
CA ASP A 36 -3.12 -11.97 -6.18
C ASP A 36 -3.67 -10.54 -6.37
N ARG A 37 -4.85 -10.42 -7.01
CA ARG A 37 -5.51 -9.13 -7.25
C ARG A 37 -6.91 -9.07 -6.66
N PHE A 38 -7.26 -7.91 -6.14
CA PHE A 38 -8.65 -7.52 -5.94
C PHE A 38 -9.22 -6.97 -7.26
N VAL A 39 -10.41 -7.43 -7.65
CA VAL A 39 -11.07 -7.00 -8.88
C VAL A 39 -11.88 -5.73 -8.59
N GLN A 40 -11.61 -4.68 -9.37
CA GLN A 40 -12.37 -3.44 -9.37
C GLN A 40 -13.18 -3.34 -10.68
N GLY A 41 -14.42 -2.86 -10.59
CA GLY A 41 -15.23 -2.59 -11.77
C GLY A 41 -14.62 -1.51 -12.66
N ALA A 42 -14.47 -1.80 -13.95
CA ALA A 42 -14.09 -0.83 -14.97
C ALA A 42 -15.30 -0.03 -15.47
N GLY A 43 -15.06 1.13 -16.09
CA GLY A 43 -16.12 1.96 -16.68
C GLY A 43 -15.70 3.41 -16.90
N ASP A 44 -15.64 4.17 -15.81
CA ASP A 44 -15.38 5.63 -15.88
C ASP A 44 -13.90 5.96 -15.66
N SER A 45 -13.38 5.63 -14.47
CA SER A 45 -12.02 6.00 -14.05
C SER A 45 -10.95 5.02 -14.53
N PHE A 46 -11.35 3.78 -14.84
CA PHE A 46 -10.45 2.71 -15.23
C PHE A 46 -11.00 1.97 -16.43
N VAL A 47 -10.14 1.74 -17.41
CA VAL A 47 -10.40 0.85 -18.54
C VAL A 47 -10.29 -0.61 -18.10
N PRO A 48 -10.91 -1.57 -18.81
CA PRO A 48 -10.66 -2.99 -18.59
C PRO A 48 -9.15 -3.30 -18.56
N ASP A 49 -8.75 -4.22 -17.68
CA ASP A 49 -7.35 -4.62 -17.43
C ASP A 49 -6.40 -3.54 -16.91
N ALA A 50 -6.88 -2.35 -16.56
CA ALA A 50 -6.08 -1.40 -15.79
C ALA A 50 -5.68 -2.01 -14.43
N THR A 51 -4.40 -1.88 -14.07
CA THR A 51 -3.85 -2.40 -12.80
C THR A 51 -3.35 -1.28 -11.92
N GLY A 52 -3.46 -1.46 -10.60
CA GLY A 52 -2.91 -0.54 -9.61
C GLY A 52 -2.86 -1.17 -8.22
N GLY A 53 -2.57 -0.34 -7.22
CA GLY A 53 -2.44 -0.76 -5.82
C GLY A 53 -1.06 -1.31 -5.47
N ALA A 54 -0.85 -1.54 -4.17
CA ALA A 54 0.37 -2.11 -3.60
C ALA A 54 0.02 -2.95 -2.38
N ASN A 55 0.79 -4.03 -2.17
CA ASN A 55 0.62 -4.94 -1.01
C ASN A 55 1.07 -4.30 0.31
N SER A 56 1.90 -3.26 0.23
CA SER A 56 2.38 -2.47 1.35
C SER A 56 2.57 -1.01 0.93
N HIS A 57 2.50 -0.09 1.88
CA HIS A 57 2.82 1.31 1.62
C HIS A 57 3.59 1.95 2.77
N VAL A 58 4.19 3.11 2.47
CA VAL A 58 4.86 3.98 3.45
C VAL A 58 4.17 5.33 3.45
N HIS A 59 4.11 5.95 4.62
CA HIS A 59 3.69 7.35 4.76
C HIS A 59 4.90 8.24 4.95
N THR A 60 4.96 9.34 4.21
CA THR A 60 5.84 10.46 4.51
C THR A 60 5.12 11.43 5.43
N PHE A 61 5.81 12.00 6.41
CA PHE A 61 5.27 13.07 7.24
C PHE A 61 6.17 14.31 7.22
N THR A 62 5.54 15.45 7.46
CA THR A 62 6.18 16.74 7.72
C THR A 62 5.51 17.34 8.94
N SER A 63 6.27 17.63 10.00
CA SER A 63 5.74 18.33 11.18
C SER A 63 5.73 19.84 10.96
N ASN A 64 4.94 20.56 11.77
CA ASN A 64 5.11 22.00 11.89
C ASN A 64 6.32 22.25 12.81
N GLY A 65 7.26 23.10 12.37
CA GLY A 65 8.35 23.53 13.24
C GLY A 65 7.82 24.35 14.42
N HIS A 66 8.32 24.07 15.61
CA HIS A 66 8.06 24.85 16.83
C HIS A 66 9.32 24.94 17.68
N SER A 67 9.37 25.92 18.58
CA SER A 67 10.49 26.09 19.51
C SER A 67 10.08 25.76 20.94
N HIS A 68 11.05 25.29 21.73
CA HIS A 68 10.92 25.12 23.16
C HIS A 68 11.78 26.18 23.87
N THR A 69 11.20 26.86 24.86
CA THR A 69 11.96 27.79 25.70
C THR A 69 12.27 27.11 27.04
N LEU A 70 13.54 27.05 27.40
CA LEU A 70 13.95 26.65 28.74
C LEU A 70 13.97 27.90 29.63
N SER A 71 13.21 27.87 30.72
CA SER A 71 13.19 28.94 31.74
C SER A 71 14.09 28.55 32.90
N PHE A 72 15.22 29.24 33.05
CA PHE A 72 16.11 29.06 34.21
C PHE A 72 15.70 30.04 35.31
N VAL A 73 15.25 29.53 36.46
CA VAL A 73 14.93 30.35 37.65
C VAL A 73 16.21 30.46 38.50
N GLY A 74 17.08 31.44 38.16
CA GLY A 74 18.30 31.73 38.92
C GLY A 74 19.37 32.47 38.12
N PRO A 75 20.38 33.07 38.78
CA PRO A 75 21.49 33.70 38.08
C PRO A 75 22.22 32.67 37.22
N LYS A 76 22.41 32.98 35.94
CA LYS A 76 23.15 32.17 34.97
C LYS A 76 24.61 32.03 35.45
N VAL A 77 24.96 30.92 36.08
CA VAL A 77 26.35 30.58 36.40
C VAL A 77 26.83 29.55 35.38
N ILE A 78 27.37 30.01 34.25
CA ILE A 78 28.04 29.13 33.29
C ILE A 78 29.24 29.86 32.69
N ASP A 79 30.37 29.80 33.41
CA ASP A 79 31.72 30.15 32.95
C ASP A 79 32.59 28.87 32.82
N ALA A 80 32.02 27.79 32.27
CA ALA A 80 32.74 26.55 32.00
C ALA A 80 32.84 26.31 30.48
N PRO A 81 34.02 25.93 29.95
CA PRO A 81 34.12 25.45 28.57
C PRO A 81 33.20 24.25 28.37
N GLY A 82 32.29 24.31 27.39
CA GLY A 82 31.25 23.30 27.17
C GLY A 82 29.90 23.62 27.79
N ALA A 83 29.72 24.81 28.37
CA ALA A 83 28.39 25.30 28.74
C ALA A 83 27.52 25.47 27.50
N PHE A 84 26.31 24.90 27.52
CA PHE A 84 25.30 25.09 26.49
C PHE A 84 24.94 26.59 26.43
N GLY A 85 25.46 27.30 25.42
CA GLY A 85 24.93 28.60 25.02
C GLY A 85 23.44 28.45 24.67
N ALA A 86 22.65 29.51 24.88
CA ALA A 86 21.20 29.54 24.73
C ALA A 86 20.66 28.44 23.79
N GLY A 87 19.90 27.50 24.35
CA GLY A 87 19.47 26.27 23.69
C GLY A 87 19.02 26.54 22.26
N ASP A 88 19.85 26.09 21.32
CA ASP A 88 19.59 26.16 19.89
C ASP A 88 18.34 25.31 19.61
N THR A 89 17.20 25.99 19.46
CA THR A 89 15.97 25.35 19.00
C THR A 89 15.67 25.92 17.62
N THR A 90 15.60 25.04 16.63
CA THR A 90 15.27 25.42 15.26
C THR A 90 13.77 25.31 15.04
N THR A 91 13.19 26.21 14.26
CA THR A 91 11.80 26.07 13.77
C THR A 91 11.71 25.27 12.48
N ASN A 92 12.73 24.45 12.18
CA ASN A 92 12.72 23.64 10.98
C ASN A 92 11.68 22.53 11.15
N PRO A 93 10.84 22.29 10.13
CA PRO A 93 9.92 21.15 10.16
C PRO A 93 10.71 19.84 10.11
N ASP A 94 10.34 18.89 10.96
CA ASP A 94 10.86 17.53 10.86
C ASP A 94 10.18 16.84 9.67
N THR A 95 10.96 16.13 8.87
CA THR A 95 10.44 15.28 7.80
C THR A 95 10.93 13.86 7.99
N GLY A 96 10.11 12.90 7.57
CA GLY A 96 10.48 11.49 7.70
C GLY A 96 9.50 10.56 7.01
N THR A 97 9.78 9.28 7.14
CA THR A 97 8.96 8.18 6.64
C THR A 97 8.66 7.21 7.77
N VAL A 98 7.47 6.62 7.77
CA VAL A 98 7.19 5.43 8.58
C VAL A 98 7.71 4.18 7.88
N ASP A 99 7.90 3.11 8.66
CA ASP A 99 8.21 1.80 8.12
C ASP A 99 7.05 1.28 7.25
N SER A 100 7.38 0.42 6.28
CA SER A 100 6.37 -0.19 5.42
C SER A 100 5.48 -1.14 6.22
N ASP A 101 4.17 -1.02 6.04
CA ASP A 101 3.21 -1.96 6.61
C ASP A 101 2.31 -2.56 5.51
N ALA A 102 1.77 -3.74 5.78
CA ALA A 102 0.88 -4.45 4.89
C ALA A 102 -0.45 -3.71 4.73
N ASN A 103 -0.91 -3.57 3.49
CA ASN A 103 -2.18 -2.93 3.14
C ASN A 103 -3.22 -3.96 2.69
N ILE A 104 -3.15 -5.18 3.23
CA ILE A 104 -3.97 -6.32 2.81
C ILE A 104 -5.02 -6.58 3.89
N PRO A 105 -6.32 -6.31 3.62
CA PRO A 105 -7.40 -6.72 4.52
C PRO A 105 -7.46 -8.25 4.67
N PRO A 106 -8.06 -8.79 5.74
CA PRO A 106 -8.36 -10.21 5.83
C PRO A 106 -9.09 -10.71 4.58
N PHE A 107 -8.61 -11.79 3.96
CA PHE A 107 -9.14 -12.29 2.70
C PHE A 107 -9.32 -13.81 2.72
N HIS A 108 -10.18 -14.30 1.82
CA HIS A 108 -10.32 -15.71 1.49
C HIS A 108 -9.95 -15.88 0.01
N ALA A 109 -8.84 -16.57 -0.26
CA ALA A 109 -8.33 -16.71 -1.62
C ALA A 109 -9.09 -17.78 -2.40
N LEU A 110 -9.60 -17.39 -3.57
CA LEU A 110 -10.21 -18.25 -4.59
C LEU A 110 -9.58 -17.91 -5.93
N ALA A 111 -9.57 -18.86 -6.87
CA ALA A 111 -9.02 -18.62 -8.20
C ALA A 111 -10.03 -17.88 -9.08
N PHE A 112 -9.53 -17.04 -9.99
CA PHE A 112 -10.31 -16.54 -11.11
C PHE A 112 -10.06 -17.42 -12.32
N ILE A 113 -11.13 -17.92 -12.95
CA ILE A 113 -11.06 -18.72 -14.18
C ILE A 113 -11.89 -18.06 -15.28
N MET A 114 -11.43 -18.16 -16.52
CA MET A 114 -12.09 -17.60 -17.71
C MET A 114 -12.58 -18.74 -18.61
N LYS A 115 -13.82 -18.62 -19.09
CA LYS A 115 -14.37 -19.56 -20.08
C LYS A 115 -13.61 -19.39 -21.40
N ASP A 116 -13.03 -20.49 -21.89
CA ASP A 116 -12.38 -20.53 -23.22
C ASP A 116 -13.37 -20.41 -24.39
#